data_AF-A0A952P584-F1
#
_entry.id   AF-A0A952P584-F1
#
_cell.length_a   1.000
_cell.length_b   1.000
_cell.length_c   1.000
_cell.angle_alpha   90.00
_cell.angle_beta   90.00
_cell.angle_gamma   90.00
#
_symmetry.space_group_name_H-M   'P 1'
#
loop_
_entity.id
_entity.type
_entity.pdbx_description
1 polymer ?
#
loop_
_entity_poly.entity_id
_entity_poly.type
_entity_poly.pdbx_seq_one_letter_code
_entity_poly.pdbx_strand_id
1 'polypeptide(L)'
;MLTQVTTRHGTYEIDPPADLMEYIPEFLGNREKDLAALQAAIRKGDFPELFRLGHRIKGVCQPFGFEVLGKIAEDLESAAHREDRGICEAMIAEFGNVLVKVRKDFPFSEPEPATTLM
;
A
#
# COMPACT_ATOMS: atom_id res chain seq x y z
N MET A 1 -1.51 -15.13 -10.66
CA MET A 1 -2.89 -14.64 -10.87
C MET A 1 -2.79 -13.14 -11.07
N LEU A 2 -3.33 -12.60 -12.16
CA LEU A 2 -3.34 -11.16 -12.41
C LEU A 2 -4.50 -10.56 -11.61
N THR A 3 -4.18 -9.74 -10.60
CA THR A 3 -5.23 -9.04 -9.83
C THR A 3 -5.49 -7.69 -10.47
N GLN A 4 -6.71 -7.44 -10.92
CA GLN A 4 -7.06 -6.14 -11.50
C GLN A 4 -7.70 -5.22 -10.45
N VAL A 5 -7.21 -3.99 -10.38
CA VAL A 5 -7.71 -2.96 -9.48
C VAL A 5 -8.02 -1.69 -10.25
N THR A 6 -9.28 -1.29 -10.26
CA THR A 6 -9.71 0.02 -10.76
C THR A 6 -9.72 1.05 -9.64
N THR A 7 -9.08 2.18 -9.93
CA THR A 7 -8.94 3.38 -9.08
C THR A 7 -9.28 4.63 -9.89
N ARG A 8 -9.19 5.82 -9.28
CA ARG A 8 -9.33 7.09 -10.00
C ARG A 8 -8.29 7.29 -11.11
N HIS A 9 -7.17 6.58 -11.02
CA HIS A 9 -6.06 6.67 -11.98
C HIS A 9 -6.21 5.72 -13.17
N GLY A 10 -7.24 4.87 -13.16
CA GLY A 10 -7.49 3.88 -14.20
C GLY A 10 -7.52 2.46 -13.65
N THR A 11 -7.36 1.48 -14.54
CA THR A 11 -7.29 0.06 -14.16
C THR A 11 -5.84 -0.38 -14.19
N TYR A 12 -5.41 -1.01 -13.11
CA TYR A 12 -4.05 -1.52 -12.93
C TYR A 12 -4.09 -3.03 -12.81
N GLU A 13 -3.11 -3.67 -13.44
CA GLU A 13 -2.81 -5.08 -13.22
C GLU A 13 -1.72 -5.17 -12.14
N ILE A 14 -1.99 -5.98 -11.12
CA ILE A 14 -1.04 -6.32 -10.08
C ILE A 14 -0.49 -7.70 -10.43
N ASP A 15 0.76 -7.70 -10.85
CA ASP A 15 1.53 -8.88 -11.23
C ASP A 15 2.90 -8.83 -10.54
N PRO A 16 2.99 -9.30 -9.28
CA PRO A 16 4.26 -9.29 -8.59
C PRO A 16 5.27 -10.24 -9.26
N PRO A 17 6.55 -9.85 -9.37
CA PRO A 17 7.59 -10.71 -9.90
C PRO A 17 7.66 -12.06 -9.17
N ALA A 18 7.90 -13.15 -9.91
CA ALA A 18 7.87 -14.51 -9.37
C ALA A 18 8.87 -14.74 -8.23
N ASP A 19 10.03 -14.08 -8.30
CA ASP A 19 11.08 -14.06 -7.28
C ASP A 19 10.72 -13.24 -6.03
N LEU A 20 9.67 -12.41 -6.10
CA LEU A 20 9.17 -11.65 -4.96
C LEU A 20 7.90 -12.25 -4.34
N MET A 21 7.31 -13.28 -4.95
CA MET A 21 6.04 -13.87 -4.53
C MET A 21 6.03 -14.34 -3.07
N GLU A 22 7.15 -14.88 -2.56
CA GLU A 22 7.26 -15.32 -1.16
C GLU A 22 7.21 -14.15 -0.16
N TYR A 23 7.60 -12.95 -0.58
CA TYR A 23 7.60 -11.75 0.26
C TYR A 23 6.29 -10.97 0.20
N ILE A 24 5.36 -11.33 -0.70
CA ILE A 24 4.09 -10.62 -0.88
C ILE A 24 3.24 -10.60 0.39
N PRO A 25 3.08 -11.70 1.15
CA PRO A 25 2.33 -11.66 2.41
C PRO A 25 2.91 -10.64 3.40
N GLU A 26 4.24 -10.65 3.60
CA GLU A 26 4.89 -9.69 4.48
C GLU A 26 4.77 -8.25 3.96
N PHE A 27 4.97 -8.05 2.65
CA PHE A 27 4.80 -6.77 2.00
C PHE A 27 3.40 -6.20 2.28
N LEU A 28 2.34 -6.98 2.06
CA LEU A 28 0.95 -6.55 2.31
C LEU A 28 0.69 -6.27 3.78
N GLY A 29 1.20 -7.11 4.70
CA GLY A 29 1.13 -6.85 6.14
C GLY A 29 1.81 -5.54 6.52
N ASN A 30 2.93 -5.19 5.88
CA ASN A 30 3.58 -3.90 6.07
C ASN A 30 2.77 -2.73 5.46
N ARG A 31 2.06 -2.93 4.34
CA ARG A 31 1.14 -1.91 3.79
C ARG A 31 -0.08 -1.68 4.67
N GLU A 32 -0.58 -2.69 5.37
CA GLU A 32 -1.66 -2.52 6.37
C GLU A 32 -1.19 -1.67 7.56
N LYS A 33 0.05 -1.86 8.04
CA LYS A 33 0.66 -1.00 9.07
C LYS A 33 0.83 0.43 8.57
N ASP A 34 1.24 0.60 7.32
CA ASP A 34 1.35 1.92 6.68
C ASP A 34 -0.01 2.62 6.65
N LEU A 35 -1.09 1.92 6.26
CA LEU A 35 -2.45 2.45 6.28
C LEU A 35 -2.87 2.92 7.68
N ALA A 36 -2.58 2.13 8.72
CA ALA A 36 -2.89 2.51 10.10
C ALA A 36 -2.13 3.78 10.53
N ALA A 37 -0.86 3.92 10.14
CA ALA A 37 -0.06 5.10 10.41
C ALA A 37 -0.61 6.35 9.67
N LEU A 38 -0.97 6.21 8.40
CA LEU A 38 -1.59 7.27 7.61
C LEU A 38 -2.90 7.76 8.25
N GLN A 39 -3.78 6.83 8.64
CA GLN A 39 -5.04 7.14 9.32
C GLN A 39 -4.81 7.84 10.67
N ALA A 40 -3.75 7.50 11.40
CA ALA A 40 -3.39 8.17 12.63
C ALA A 40 -2.88 9.60 12.39
N ALA A 41 -2.01 9.79 11.38
CA ALA A 41 -1.46 11.09 11.03
C ALA A 41 -2.54 12.07 10.57
N ILE A 42 -3.46 11.65 9.67
CA ILE A 42 -4.55 12.51 9.19
C ILE A 42 -5.52 12.92 10.31
N ARG A 43 -5.81 12.04 11.28
CA ARG A 43 -6.62 12.38 12.47
C ARG A 43 -5.96 13.47 13.32
N LYS A 44 -4.63 13.47 13.40
CA LYS A 44 -3.86 14.47 14.14
C LYS A 44 -3.59 15.75 13.33
N GLY A 45 -3.88 15.76 12.02
CA GLY A 45 -3.50 16.84 11.12
C GLY A 45 -1.99 16.93 10.87
N ASP A 46 -1.28 15.81 11.01
CA ASP A 46 0.17 15.74 10.86
C ASP A 46 0.56 15.56 9.38
N PHE A 47 0.47 16.66 8.63
CA PHE A 47 0.82 16.68 7.20
C PHE A 47 2.31 16.37 6.90
N PRO A 48 3.29 16.83 7.71
CA PRO A 48 4.69 16.42 7.54
C PRO A 48 4.87 14.90 7.62
N GLU A 49 4.21 14.23 8.55
CA GLU A 49 4.28 12.77 8.63
C GLU A 49 3.55 12.09 7.46
N LEU A 50 2.40 12.62 7.01
CA LEU A 50 1.73 12.11 5.80
C LEU A 50 2.62 12.22 4.56
N PHE A 51 3.32 13.33 4.39
CA PHE A 51 4.29 13.53 3.30
C PHE A 51 5.39 12.47 3.35
N ARG A 52 6.01 12.29 4.52
CA ARG A 52 7.10 11.32 4.72
C ARG A 52 6.64 9.87 4.49
N LEU A 53 5.44 9.52 4.97
CA LEU A 53 4.85 8.21 4.76
C LEU A 53 4.54 7.98 3.28
N GLY A 54 3.90 8.93 2.59
CA GLY A 54 3.62 8.86 1.16
C GLY A 54 4.90 8.63 0.34
N HIS A 55 5.94 9.44 0.58
CA HIS A 55 7.22 9.29 -0.10
C HIS A 55 7.84 7.89 0.07
N ARG A 56 7.86 7.38 1.31
CA ARG A 56 8.40 6.03 1.59
C ARG A 56 7.57 4.95 0.91
N ILE A 57 6.24 5.02 1.02
CA ILE A 57 5.32 4.03 0.44
C ILE A 57 5.49 3.97 -1.08
N LYS A 58 5.61 5.12 -1.73
CA LYS A 58 5.87 5.22 -3.18
C LYS A 58 7.12 4.43 -3.57
N GLY A 59 8.23 4.64 -2.84
CA GLY A 59 9.50 3.97 -3.12
C GLY A 59 9.47 2.45 -2.96
N VAL A 60 8.68 1.93 -2.01
CA VAL A 60 8.62 0.47 -1.76
C VAL A 60 7.64 -0.26 -2.67
N CYS A 61 6.63 0.40 -3.25
CA CYS A 61 5.59 -0.30 -4.02
C CYS A 61 5.99 -0.61 -5.48
N GLN A 62 6.82 0.24 -6.09
CA GLN A 62 7.22 0.10 -7.50
C GLN A 62 7.92 -1.24 -7.81
N PRO A 63 8.94 -1.68 -7.05
CA PRO A 63 9.65 -2.93 -7.36
C PRO A 63 8.79 -4.19 -7.24
N PHE A 64 7.71 -4.15 -6.45
CA PHE A 64 6.85 -5.29 -6.15
C PHE A 64 5.66 -5.43 -7.14
N GLY A 65 5.59 -4.60 -8.19
CA GLY A 65 4.47 -4.62 -9.14
C GLY A 65 3.19 -3.94 -8.64
N PHE A 66 3.26 -3.16 -7.55
CA PHE A 66 2.12 -2.42 -6.99
C PHE A 66 2.11 -0.96 -7.43
N GLU A 67 2.19 -0.72 -8.74
CA GLU A 67 2.25 0.64 -9.30
C GLU A 67 1.08 1.52 -8.83
N VAL A 68 -0.12 0.94 -8.72
CA VAL A 68 -1.31 1.64 -8.25
C VAL A 68 -1.16 2.21 -6.84
N LEU A 69 -0.52 1.47 -5.92
CA LEU A 69 -0.24 1.95 -4.56
C LEU A 69 0.81 3.05 -4.59
N GLY A 70 1.79 2.94 -5.49
CA GLY A 70 2.79 3.98 -5.73
C GLY A 70 2.17 5.30 -6.20
N LYS A 71 1.22 5.24 -7.13
CA LYS A 71 0.50 6.42 -7.64
C LYS A 71 -0.37 7.09 -6.57
N ILE A 72 -1.11 6.30 -5.81
CA ILE A 72 -1.89 6.80 -4.66
C ILE A 72 -0.96 7.49 -3.64
N ALA A 73 0.22 6.91 -3.38
CA ALA A 73 1.19 7.47 -2.45
C ALA A 73 1.83 8.77 -2.96
N GLU A 74 2.07 8.90 -4.27
CA GLU A 74 2.56 10.12 -4.91
C GLU A 74 1.56 11.29 -4.80
N ASP A 75 0.28 11.00 -5.03
CA ASP A 75 -0.81 11.97 -4.87
C ASP A 75 -0.99 12.38 -3.40
N LEU A 76 -0.90 11.41 -2.48
CA LEU A 76 -0.91 11.68 -1.04
C LEU A 76 0.26 12.58 -0.61
N GLU A 77 1.47 12.28 -1.08
CA GLU A 77 2.68 13.10 -0.83
C GLU A 77 2.44 14.53 -1.30
N SER A 78 1.93 14.70 -2.52
CA SER A 78 1.63 16.01 -3.10
C SER A 78 0.53 16.77 -2.35
N ALA A 79 -0.52 16.08 -1.92
CA ALA A 79 -1.62 16.65 -1.15
C ALA A 79 -1.17 17.06 0.27
N ALA A 80 -0.36 16.22 0.92
CA ALA A 80 0.20 16.51 2.23
C ALA A 80 1.11 17.73 2.20
N HIS A 81 1.95 17.87 1.16
CA HIS A 81 2.76 19.08 0.96
C HIS A 81 1.93 20.36 0.81
N ARG A 82 0.70 20.25 0.29
CA ARG A 82 -0.25 21.37 0.13
C ARG A 82 -1.21 21.51 1.32
N GLU A 83 -1.09 20.65 2.32
CA GLU A 83 -2.01 20.52 3.46
C GLU A 83 -3.48 20.31 3.03
N ASP A 84 -3.70 19.70 1.86
CA ASP A 84 -5.03 19.40 1.35
C ASP A 84 -5.59 18.14 2.04
N ARG A 85 -6.22 18.37 3.19
CA ARG A 85 -6.83 17.31 4.00
C ARG A 85 -7.83 16.47 3.20
N GLY A 86 -8.62 17.08 2.33
CA GLY A 86 -9.67 16.39 1.58
C GLY A 86 -9.07 15.36 0.62
N ILE A 87 -8.04 15.77 -0.14
CA ILE A 87 -7.34 14.83 -1.02
C ILE A 87 -6.59 13.76 -0.21
N CYS A 88 -5.94 14.13 0.89
CA CYS A 88 -5.28 13.15 1.77
C CYS A 88 -6.25 12.08 2.26
N GLU A 89 -7.42 12.46 2.78
CA GLU A 89 -8.43 11.50 3.24
C GLU A 89 -8.92 10.60 2.10
N ALA A 90 -9.15 11.16 0.91
CA ALA A 90 -9.55 10.39 -0.27
C ALA A 90 -8.47 9.39 -0.72
N MET A 91 -7.18 9.78 -0.67
CA MET A 91 -6.05 8.91 -0.99
C MET A 91 -5.89 7.77 0.02
N ILE A 92 -6.01 8.07 1.31
CA ILE A 92 -5.92 7.06 2.38
C ILE A 92 -7.04 6.04 2.25
N ALA A 93 -8.27 6.49 1.95
CA ALA A 93 -9.40 5.60 1.73
C ALA A 93 -9.17 4.69 0.50
N GLU A 94 -8.68 5.25 -0.60
CA GLU A 94 -8.40 4.49 -1.82
C GLU A 94 -7.27 3.48 -1.62
N PHE A 95 -6.20 3.86 -0.93
CA PHE A 95 -5.11 2.96 -0.54
C PHE A 95 -5.65 1.73 0.20
N GLY A 96 -6.52 1.94 1.19
CA GLY A 96 -7.17 0.85 1.93
C GLY A 96 -8.05 -0.03 1.05
N ASN A 97 -8.81 0.55 0.12
CA ASN A 97 -9.64 -0.21 -0.82
C ASN A 97 -8.80 -1.11 -1.73
N VAL A 98 -7.63 -0.66 -2.18
CA VAL A 98 -6.70 -1.49 -2.96
C VAL A 98 -6.23 -2.67 -2.11
N LEU A 99 -5.77 -2.44 -0.87
CA LEU A 99 -5.30 -3.52 0.00
C LEU A 99 -6.37 -4.58 0.25
N VAL A 100 -7.63 -4.17 0.49
CA VAL A 100 -8.75 -5.10 0.68
C VAL A 100 -9.00 -5.96 -0.55
N LYS A 101 -8.88 -5.40 -1.75
CA LYS A 101 -9.03 -6.16 -3.01
C LYS A 101 -7.90 -7.17 -3.16
N VAL A 102 -6.66 -6.69 -3.09
CA VAL A 102 -5.45 -7.53 -3.25
C VAL A 102 -5.42 -8.68 -2.24
N ARG A 103 -5.80 -8.42 -0.99
CA ARG A 103 -5.79 -9.45 0.06
C ARG A 103 -6.70 -10.65 -0.24
N LYS A 104 -7.72 -10.49 -1.08
CA LYS A 104 -8.58 -11.61 -1.50
C LYS A 104 -7.85 -12.57 -2.43
N ASP A 105 -6.94 -12.04 -3.24
CA ASP A 105 -6.25 -12.79 -4.28
C ASP A 105 -4.86 -13.29 -3.82
N PHE A 106 -4.31 -12.65 -2.79
CA PHE A 106 -3.08 -13.07 -2.09
C PHE A 106 -3.39 -13.36 -0.61
N PRO A 107 -4.09 -14.48 -0.29
CA PRO A 107 -4.30 -14.87 1.09
C PRO A 107 -2.95 -15.21 1.74
N PHE A 108 -2.75 -14.75 2.97
CA PHE A 108 -1.58 -15.10 3.77
C PHE A 108 -1.44 -16.63 3.81
N SER A 109 -0.28 -17.16 3.43
CA SER A 109 0.22 -18.35 4.12
C SER A 109 0.69 -17.87 5.48
N GLU A 110 0.19 -18.45 6.57
CA GLU A 110 0.97 -18.41 7.82
C GLU A 110 2.41 -18.81 7.48
N PRO A 111 3.44 -18.19 8.09
CA PRO A 111 4.77 -18.74 7.94
C PRO A 111 4.67 -20.21 8.35
N GLU A 112 4.89 -21.13 7.39
CA GLU A 112 5.05 -22.55 7.68
C GLU A 112 6.00 -22.60 8.89
N PRO A 113 5.58 -23.20 10.02
CA PRO A 113 6.42 -23.22 11.21
C PRO A 113 7.77 -23.75 10.76
N ALA A 114 8.81 -22.92 10.91
CA ALA A 114 10.16 -23.23 10.47
C ALA A 114 10.41 -24.68 10.85
N THR A 115 10.51 -25.55 9.84
CA THR A 115 10.69 -26.99 10.08
C THR A 115 11.89 -27.08 10.99
N THR A 116 11.61 -27.37 12.26
CA THR A 116 12.65 -27.67 13.23
C THR A 116 13.22 -28.96 12.70
N LEU A 117 14.35 -28.84 12.00
CA LEU A 117 15.17 -29.96 11.61
C LEU A 117 15.65 -30.58 12.92
N MET A 118 14.89 -31.56 13.43
CA MET A 118 15.36 -32.54 14.40
C MET A 118 16.29 -33.52 13.71
#